data_AF-A0A6N7XQ60-F1
#
_entry.id   AF-A0A6N7XQ60-F1
#
_cell.length_a   1.000
_cell.length_b   1.000
_cell.length_c   1.000
_cell.angle_alpha   90.00
_cell.angle_beta   90.00
_cell.angle_gamma   90.00
#
_symmetry.space_group_name_H-M   'P 1'
#
loop_
_entity.id
_entity.type
_entity.pdbx_description
1 polymer ?
#
loop_
_entity_poly.entity_id
_entity_poly.type
_entity_poly.pdbx_seq_one_letter_code
_entity_poly.pdbx_strand_id
1 'polypeptide(L)' 'MNILEGFSKNDDLVEFICTKCNYSLWVPRFIVQELEEDNLFNGLDPSVPPQPFCQVCDGIMTPKSYTGIRGVHYEYRK' A
#
# COMPACT_ATOMS: atom_id res chain seq x y z
N MET A 1 6.43 -15.82 4.14
CA MET A 1 7.55 -14.92 3.80
C MET A 1 7.19 -13.55 4.33
N ASN A 2 7.91 -13.03 5.32
CA ASN A 2 7.66 -11.70 5.83
C ASN A 2 8.33 -10.71 4.89
N ILE A 3 7.54 -9.98 4.10
CA ILE A 3 8.03 -9.02 3.09
C ILE A 3 8.87 -7.90 3.75
N LEU A 4 8.83 -7.79 5.09
CA LEU A 4 9.54 -6.78 5.87
C LEU A 4 10.86 -7.26 6.48
N GLU A 5 11.25 -8.52 6.28
CA GLU A 5 12.58 -8.98 6.67
C GLU A 5 13.65 -8.18 5.92
N GLY A 6 14.33 -7.29 6.63
CA GLY A 6 15.40 -6.43 6.08
C GLY A 6 15.09 -4.93 6.07
N PHE A 7 13.87 -4.51 6.39
CA PHE A 7 13.50 -3.10 6.43
C PHE A 7 13.30 -2.59 7.87
N SER A 8 13.70 -1.34 8.09
CA SER A 8 13.64 -0.62 9.36
C SER A 8 12.73 0.61 9.25
N LYS A 9 12.34 1.19 10.38
CA LYS A 9 11.51 2.42 10.41
C LYS A 9 12.19 3.65 9.79
N ASN A 10 13.50 3.59 9.53
CA ASN A 10 14.26 4.68 8.91
C ASN A 10 14.23 4.61 7.37
N ASP A 11 13.74 3.50 6.81
CA ASP A 11 13.60 3.35 5.37
C ASP A 11 12.37 4.12 4.87
N ASP A 12 12.32 4.38 3.56
CA ASP A 12 11.17 5.02 2.93
C ASP A 12 10.01 4.02 2.84
N LEU A 13 9.18 4.01 3.88
CA LEU A 13 8.06 3.11 4.05
C LEU A 13 6.73 3.85 3.99
N VAL A 14 5.73 3.19 3.42
CA VAL A 14 4.33 3.63 3.39
C VAL A 14 3.52 2.74 4.33
N GLU A 15 2.75 3.34 5.23
CA GLU A 15 1.87 2.57 6.10
C GLU A 15 0.57 2.20 5.39
N PHE A 16 0.27 0.91 5.35
CA PHE A 16 -1.00 0.36 4.91
C PHE A 16 -1.82 -0.08 6.12
N ILE A 17 -3.13 0.12 6.05
CA ILE A 17 -4.09 -0.35 7.05
C ILE A 17 -5.11 -1.28 6.41
N CYS A 18 -5.39 -2.39 7.07
CA CYS A 18 -6.49 -3.26 6.68
C CYS A 18 -7.82 -2.62 7.06
N THR A 19 -8.71 -2.46 6.09
CA THR A 19 -10.04 -1.85 6.28
C THR A 19 -11.00 -2.75 7.07
N LYS A 20 -10.66 -4.05 7.24
CA LYS A 20 -11.46 -5.04 7.98
C LYS A 20 -11.00 -5.20 9.43
N CYS A 21 -9.72 -5.46 9.68
CA CYS A 21 -9.21 -5.80 11.03
C CYS A 21 -8.29 -4.71 11.65
N ASN A 22 -8.05 -3.59 10.97
CA ASN A 22 -7.14 -2.51 11.38
C ASN A 22 -5.66 -2.92 11.56
N TYR A 23 -5.23 -4.09 11.07
CA TYR A 23 -3.82 -4.45 11.04
C TYR A 23 -3.02 -3.46 10.17
N SER A 24 -1.89 -2.98 10.70
CA SER A 24 -0.96 -2.10 9.97
C SER A 24 0.20 -2.89 9.39
N LEU A 25 0.51 -2.63 8.12
CA LEU A 25 1.68 -3.16 7.41
C LEU A 25 2.47 -1.99 6.86
N TRP A 26 3.77 -1.93 7.14
CA TRP A 26 4.66 -0.94 6.52
C TRP A 26 5.24 -1.54 5.26
N VAL A 27 5.19 -0.86 4.12
CA VAL A 27 5.68 -1.40 2.84
C VAL A 27 6.70 -0.43 2.25
N PRO A 28 7.88 -0.88 1.79
CA PRO A 28 8.83 -0.02 1.09
C PRO A 28 8.21 0.71 -0.09
N ARG A 29 8.50 2.01 -0.23
CA ARG A 29 7.90 2.86 -1.27
C ARG A 29 8.08 2.28 -2.68
N PHE A 30 9.24 1.70 -2.98
CA PHE A 30 9.47 1.14 -4.32
C PHE A 30 8.50 -0.01 -4.64
N ILE A 31 8.19 -0.88 -3.66
CA ILE A 31 7.19 -1.95 -3.83
C ILE A 31 5.80 -1.34 -4.03
N VAL A 32 5.47 -0.25 -3.32
CA VAL A 32 4.19 0.45 -3.50
C VAL A 32 4.08 1.03 -4.91
N GLN A 33 5.17 1.56 -5.45
CA GLN A 33 5.23 2.08 -6.82
C GLN A 33 5.06 0.97 -7.85
N GLU A 34 5.71 -0.18 -7.66
CA GLU A 34 5.52 -1.36 -8.53
C GLU A 34 4.05 -1.82 -8.54
N LEU A 35 3.40 -1.89 -7.36
CA LEU A 35 1.98 -2.22 -7.28
C LEU A 35 1.07 -1.17 -7.96
N GLU A 36 1.45 0.11 -7.93
CA GLU A 36 0.73 1.17 -8.65
C GLU A 36 0.90 1.03 -10.17
N GLU A 37 2.09 0.68 -10.64
CA GLU A 37 2.35 0.38 -12.04
C GLU A 37 1.54 -0.83 -12.53
N ASP A 38 1.44 -1.88 -11.73
CA ASP A 38 0.60 -3.05 -12.02
C ASP A 38 -0.89 -2.68 -12.12
N ASN A 39 -1.39 -1.83 -11.23
CA ASN A 39 -2.78 -1.32 -11.31
C ASN A 39 -3.01 -0.59 -12.64
N LEU A 40 -2.08 0.28 -13.03
CA LEU A 40 -2.16 1.04 -14.28
C LEU A 40 -2.09 0.12 -15.51
N PHE A 41 -1.20 -0.88 -15.49
CA PHE A 41 -1.07 -1.88 -16.55
C PHE A 41 -2.36 -2.69 -16.73
N ASN A 42 -3.01 -3.04 -15.62
CA ASN A 42 -4.28 -3.75 -15.59
C ASN A 42 -5.49 -2.86 -15.93
N GLY A 43 -5.28 -1.57 -16.20
CA GLY A 43 -6.34 -0.63 -16.60
C GLY A 43 -7.23 -0.16 -15.45
N LEU A 44 -6.76 -0.24 -14.21
CA LEU A 44 -7.48 0.33 -13.06
C LEU A 44 -7.45 1.86 -13.14
N ASP A 45 -8.49 2.49 -12.59
CA ASP A 45 -8.56 3.94 -12.51
C ASP A 45 -7.41 4.50 -11.63
N PRO A 46 -6.73 5.59 -12.01
CA PRO A 46 -5.64 6.17 -11.23
C PRO A 46 -6.02 6.65 -9.82
N SER A 47 -7.30 6.75 -9.48
CA SER A 47 -7.76 7.03 -8.13
C SER A 47 -7.76 5.81 -7.21
N VAL A 48 -7.60 4.60 -7.78
CA VAL A 48 -7.53 3.36 -7.01
C VAL A 48 -6.11 3.18 -6.48
N PRO A 49 -5.89 3.24 -5.15
CA PRO A 49 -4.56 3.04 -4.59
C PRO A 49 -4.10 1.59 -4.79
N PRO A 50 -2.80 1.30 -4.61
CA PRO A 50 -2.33 -0.06 -4.37
C PRO A 50 -3.11 -0.72 -3.21
N GLN A 51 -3.55 -1.97 -3.40
CA GLN A 51 -4.41 -2.67 -2.44
C GLN A 51 -3.93 -4.11 -2.18
N PRO A 52 -2.80 -4.32 -1.47
CA PRO A 52 -2.35 -5.66 -1.13
C PRO A 52 -3.34 -6.36 -0.18
N PHE A 53 -3.32 -7.69 -0.19
CA PHE A 53 -4.09 -8.50 0.76
C PHE A 53 -3.53 -8.38 2.18
N CYS A 54 -4.42 -8.39 3.17
CA CYS A 54 -4.02 -8.40 4.57
C CYS A 54 -3.28 -9.69 4.92
N GLN A 55 -2.19 -9.58 5.68
CA GLN A 55 -1.41 -10.74 6.13
C GLN A 55 -2.03 -11.47 7.34
N VAL A 56 -3.14 -10.96 7.88
CA VAL A 56 -3.80 -11.47 9.10
C VAL A 56 -5.24 -11.93 8.84
N CYS A 57 -5.94 -11.35 7.87
CA CYS A 57 -7.31 -11.72 7.51
C CYS A 57 -7.50 -11.70 5.99
N ASP A 58 -8.71 -12.04 5.54
CA ASP A 58 -9.17 -12.00 4.14
C ASP A 58 -9.54 -10.58 3.65
N GLY A 59 -9.17 -9.54 4.39
CA GLY A 59 -9.43 -8.15 4.02
C GLY A 59 -8.40 -7.56 3.05
N ILE A 60 -8.79 -6.48 2.38
CA ILE A 60 -7.88 -5.65 1.59
C ILE A 60 -7.23 -4.58 2.48
N MET A 61 -6.05 -4.12 2.08
CA MET A 61 -5.35 -3.02 2.71
C MET A 61 -5.36 -1.78 1.82
N THR A 62 -5.24 -0.60 2.42
CA THR A 62 -5.13 0.69 1.71
C THR A 62 -4.03 1.52 2.37
N PRO A 63 -3.28 2.34 1.62
CA PRO A 63 -2.31 3.24 2.23
C PRO A 63 -3.02 4.25 3.12
N LYS A 64 -2.44 4.57 4.29
CA LYS A 64 -2.95 5.63 5.16
C LYS A 64 -2.75 7.01 4.55
N SER A 65 -1.55 7.26 4.03
CA SER A 65 -1.19 8.47 3.29
C SER A 65 -0.04 8.14 2.34
N TYR A 66 -0.25 8.37 1.05
CA TYR A 66 0.72 8.06 0.01
C TYR A 66 0.52 8.99 -1.18
N THR A 67 1.60 9.58 -1.70
CA THR A 67 1.60 10.27 -2.99
C THR A 67 2.20 9.34 -4.04
N GLY A 68 1.39 8.96 -5.01
CA GLY A 68 1.73 8.02 -6.08
C GLY A 68 2.65 8.59 -7.16
N ILE A 69 3.09 7.73 -8.08
CA ILE A 69 4.03 8.06 -9.16
C ILE A 69 3.50 9.14 -10.11
N ARG A 70 2.18 9.30 -10.20
CA ARG A 70 1.51 10.34 -11.01
C ARG A 70 1.12 11.59 -10.22
N GLY A 71 1.57 11.71 -8.96
CA GLY A 71 1.26 12.83 -8.08
C GLY A 71 -0.13 12.77 -7.44
N VAL A 72 -0.88 11.67 -7.62
CA VAL A 72 -2.16 11.44 -6.95
C VAL A 72 -1.91 11.18 -5.47
N HIS A 73 -2.61 11.90 -4.59
CA HIS A 73 -2.54 11.69 -3.15
C HIS A 73 -3.66 10.76 -2.70
N TYR A 74 -3.29 9.60 -2.16
CA TYR A 74 -4.18 8.63 -1.56
C TYR A 74 -4.16 8.83 -0.04
N GLU A 75 -5.33 9.05 0.55
CA GLU A 75 -5.49 9.24 1.99
C GLU A 75 -6.66 8.38 2.49
N TYR A 76 -6.40 7.52 3.47
CA TYR A 76 -7.46 6.75 4.12
C TYR A 76 -8.12 7.60 5.20
N ARG A 77 -9.37 8.00 4.95
CA ARG A 77 -10.24 8.64 5.93
C ARG A 77 -11.21 7.60 6.49
N LYS A 78 -11.13 7.38 7.79
CA LYS A 78 -12.01 6.45 8.51
C LYS A 78 -13.38 7.07 8.78
#